data_AF-A0A939FI91-F1
#
_entry.id   AF-A0A939FI91-F1
#
_cell.length_a   1.000
_cell.length_b   1.000
_cell.length_c   1.000
_cell.angle_alpha   90.00
_cell.angle_beta   90.00
_cell.angle_gamma   90.00
#
_symmetry.space_group_name_H-M   'P 1'
#
loop_
_entity.id
_entity.type
_entity.pdbx_description
1 polymer ?
#
loop_
_entity_poly.entity_id
_entity_poly.type
_entity_poly.pdbx_seq_one_letter_code
_entity_poly.pdbx_strand_id
1 'polypeptide(L)' 'TIGQNPDTQREVSVLGLGAMRVGTATDEATSYAILDRYVEAGGTFIDTANNYAFWVNGTQGGESEQL' A
#
# COMPACT_ATOMS: atom_id res chain seq x y z
N THR A 1 -3.29 2.18 -16.91
CA THR A 1 -2.40 3.35 -16.79
C THR A 1 -2.86 4.34 -15.74
N ILE A 2 -1.93 4.94 -15.00
CA ILE A 2 -2.15 6.06 -14.06
C ILE A 2 -1.27 7.26 -14.46
N GLY A 3 -1.80 8.47 -14.30
CA GLY A 3 -1.18 9.73 -14.74
C GLY A 3 -1.72 10.25 -16.08
N GLN A 4 -1.68 11.57 -16.29
CA GLN A 4 -2.18 12.24 -17.50
C GLN A 4 -1.07 12.65 -18.49
N ASN A 5 0.17 12.79 -18.02
CA ASN A 5 1.31 13.14 -18.86
C ASN A 5 1.91 11.87 -19.50
N PRO A 6 1.96 11.76 -20.84
CA PRO A 6 2.54 10.60 -21.52
C PRO A 6 4.00 10.28 -21.14
N ASP A 7 4.78 11.28 -20.74
CA ASP A 7 6.20 11.11 -20.38
C ASP A 7 6.38 10.47 -18.98
N THR A 8 5.36 10.56 -18.12
CA THR A 8 5.45 10.10 -16.73
C THR A 8 4.36 9.13 -16.32
N GLN A 9 3.41 8.83 -17.21
CA GLN A 9 2.37 7.84 -16.95
C GLN A 9 2.95 6.45 -16.71
N ARG A 10 2.27 5.65 -15.90
CA ARG A 10 2.69 4.29 -15.54
C ARG A 10 1.61 3.28 -15.85
N GLU A 11 1.99 2.14 -16.41
CA GLU A 11 1.08 0.99 -16.47
C GLU A 11 1.06 0.27 -15.12
N VAL A 12 -0.14 -0.07 -14.69
CA VAL A 12 -0.42 -0.63 -13.37
C VAL A 12 -1.53 -1.68 -13.49
N SER A 13 -1.57 -2.62 -12.56
CA SER A 13 -2.63 -3.62 -12.47
C SER A 13 -4.00 -2.95 -12.32
N VAL A 14 -5.03 -3.59 -12.87
CA VAL A 14 -6.42 -3.08 -12.81
C VAL A 14 -6.93 -2.98 -11.36
N LEU A 15 -6.43 -3.86 -10.48
CA LEU A 15 -6.72 -3.81 -9.05
C LEU A 15 -5.52 -3.19 -8.31
N GLY A 16 -5.78 -2.17 -7.49
CA GLY A 16 -4.81 -1.63 -6.54
C GLY A 16 -4.99 -2.24 -5.14
N LEU A 17 -3.90 -2.41 -4.42
CA LEU A 17 -3.90 -2.85 -3.02
C LEU A 17 -3.76 -1.65 -2.08
N GLY A 18 -4.78 -1.39 -1.26
CA GLY A 18 -4.69 -0.38 -0.19
C GLY A 18 -3.90 -0.88 1.02
N ALA A 19 -2.91 -0.10 1.47
CA ALA A 19 -1.97 -0.45 2.52
C ALA A 19 -2.27 0.20 3.89
N MET A 20 -3.43 0.82 4.08
CA MET A 20 -3.76 1.62 5.28
C MET A 20 -3.60 0.91 6.64
N ARG A 21 -3.61 -0.43 6.67
CA ARG A 21 -3.49 -1.23 7.90
C ARG A 21 -2.14 -1.94 8.05
N VAL A 22 -1.30 -1.89 7.01
CA VAL A 22 0.03 -2.50 7.00
C VAL A 22 0.86 -1.90 8.13
N GLY A 23 1.47 -2.75 8.95
CA GLY A 23 2.32 -2.34 10.08
C GLY A 23 1.59 -1.76 11.29
N THR A 24 0.25 -1.76 11.29
CA THR A 24 -0.56 -1.29 12.42
C THR A 24 -1.53 -2.37 12.88
N ALA A 25 -2.78 -2.32 12.42
CA ALA A 25 -3.79 -3.31 12.73
C ALA A 25 -3.53 -4.67 12.04
N THR A 26 -2.71 -4.67 11.00
CA THR A 26 -2.15 -5.88 10.39
C THR A 26 -0.67 -5.93 10.78
N ASP A 27 -0.28 -6.95 11.53
CA ASP A 27 1.11 -7.13 11.94
C ASP A 27 2.04 -7.32 10.73
N GLU A 28 3.35 -7.17 10.97
CA GLU A 28 4.38 -7.22 9.93
C GLU A 28 4.32 -8.52 9.11
N ALA A 29 4.31 -9.68 9.77
CA ALA A 29 4.33 -10.98 9.09
C ALA A 29 3.09 -11.17 8.20
N THR A 30 1.92 -10.80 8.71
CA THR A 30 0.66 -10.86 7.95
C THR A 30 0.65 -9.84 6.81
N SER A 31 1.22 -8.65 7.02
CA SER A 31 1.34 -7.61 5.99
C SER A 31 2.19 -8.10 4.82
N TYR A 32 3.36 -8.67 5.10
CA TYR A 32 4.22 -9.26 4.07
C TYR A 32 3.51 -10.39 3.32
N ALA A 33 2.82 -11.30 4.03
CA ALA A 33 2.08 -12.39 3.38
C ALA A 33 1.01 -11.88 2.41
N ILE A 34 0.33 -10.77 2.74
CA ILE A 34 -0.65 -10.12 1.85
C ILE A 34 0.04 -9.49 0.65
N LEU A 35 1.13 -8.75 0.86
CA LEU A 35 1.90 -8.10 -0.20
C LEU A 35 2.46 -9.13 -1.19
N ASP A 36 3.07 -10.20 -0.68
CA ASP A 36 3.60 -11.30 -1.48
C ASP A 36 2.50 -11.93 -2.32
N ARG A 37 1.36 -12.26 -1.69
CA ARG A 37 0.23 -12.89 -2.39
C ARG A 37 -0.35 -11.98 -3.49
N TYR A 38 -0.37 -10.67 -3.26
CA TYR A 38 -0.83 -9.68 -4.23
C TYR A 38 0.12 -9.59 -5.43
N VAL A 39 1.43 -9.56 -5.19
CA VAL A 39 2.45 -9.59 -6.25
C VAL A 39 2.39 -10.90 -7.04
N GLU A 40 2.28 -12.04 -6.36
CA GLU A 40 2.09 -13.36 -7.00
C GLU A 40 0.85 -13.41 -7.90
N ALA A 41 -0.21 -12.68 -7.55
CA ALA A 41 -1.42 -12.56 -8.36
C ALA A 41 -1.28 -11.60 -9.56
N GLY A 42 -0.10 -10.98 -9.75
CA GLY A 42 0.17 -10.00 -10.81
C GLY A 42 -0.19 -8.56 -10.44
N GLY A 43 -0.37 -8.27 -9.14
CA GLY A 43 -0.59 -6.92 -8.63
C GLY A 43 0.66 -6.04 -8.75
N THR A 44 0.49 -4.78 -9.17
CA THR A 44 1.60 -3.83 -9.36
C THR A 44 1.32 -2.43 -8.84
N PHE A 45 0.22 -2.22 -8.12
CA PHE A 45 -0.15 -0.90 -7.62
C PHE A 45 -0.57 -0.93 -6.15
N ILE A 46 0.23 -0.28 -5.31
CA ILE A 46 -0.01 -0.17 -3.87
C ILE A 46 -0.39 1.29 -3.57
N ASP A 47 -1.51 1.46 -2.86
CA ASP A 47 -2.01 2.74 -2.40
C ASP A 47 -1.66 2.91 -0.91
N THR A 48 -0.86 3.94 -0.61
CA THR A 48 -0.35 4.25 0.73
C THR A 48 -0.36 5.76 0.94
N ALA A 49 -0.28 6.22 2.19
CA ALA A 49 -0.06 7.62 2.49
C ALA A 49 0.60 7.82 3.86
N ASN A 50 1.46 8.83 3.96
CA ASN A 50 2.15 9.22 5.20
C ASN A 50 1.21 9.53 6.38
N ASN A 51 -0.10 9.68 6.14
CA ASN A 51 -1.10 9.90 7.18
C ASN A 51 -1.94 8.65 7.49
N TYR A 52 -1.76 7.52 6.80
CA TYR A 52 -2.55 6.33 7.07
C TYR A 52 -2.38 5.87 8.51
N ALA A 53 -3.53 5.56 9.13
CA ALA A 53 -3.68 5.28 10.55
C ALA A 53 -3.46 6.46 11.52
N PHE A 54 -3.32 7.73 11.08
CA PHE A 54 -3.14 8.88 12.00
C PHE A 54 -4.25 9.03 13.06
N TRP A 55 -5.45 8.48 12.80
CA TRP A 55 -6.63 8.57 13.67
C TRP A 55 -6.78 7.40 14.64
N VAL A 56 -5.90 6.39 14.55
CA VAL A 56 -5.88 5.27 15.47
C VAL A 56 -5.13 5.70 16.74
N ASN A 57 -5.64 5.31 17.91
CA ASN A 57 -4.99 5.71 19.17
C ASN A 57 -3.63 5.01 19.29
N GLY A 58 -2.56 5.78 19.49
CA GLY A 58 -1.20 5.25 19.64
C GLY A 58 -0.39 5.16 18.34
N THR A 59 -0.92 5.65 17.22
CA THR A 59 -0.19 5.80 15.95
C THR A 59 -0.01 7.28 15.62
N GLN A 60 1.02 7.59 14.82
CA GLN A 60 1.31 8.93 14.31
C GLN A 60 0.88 9.10 12.85
N GLY A 61 0.66 8.01 12.14
CA GLY A 61 0.47 7.98 10.71
C GLY A 61 1.77 7.70 9.96
N GLY A 62 1.66 6.97 8.85
CA GLY A 62 2.78 6.64 7.98
C GLY A 62 3.57 5.39 8.41
N GLU A 63 3.01 4.59 9.32
CA GLU A 63 3.59 3.30 9.73
C GLU A 63 3.63 2.29 8.57
N SER A 64 2.68 2.39 7.63
CA SER A 64 2.65 1.54 6.43
C SER A 64 3.89 1.70 5.54
N GLU A 65 4.51 2.87 5.53
CA GLU A 65 5.71 3.21 4.75
C GLU A 65 7.02 2.84 5.45
N GLN A 66 6.95 2.43 6.71
CA GLN A 66 8.13 2.02 7.50
C GLN A 66 8.42 0.52 7.44
N LEU A 67 7.48 -0.26 6.91
CA LEU A 67 7.68 -1.66 6.55
C LEU A 67 8.23 -1.76 5.12
#